data_AF-A0A0C3QCF5-F1
#
_entry.id   AF-A0A0C3QCF5-F1
#
_cell.length_a   1.000
_cell.length_b   1.000
_cell.length_c   1.000
_cell.angle_alpha   90.00
_cell.angle_beta   90.00
_cell.angle_gamma   90.00
#
_symmetry.space_group_name_H-M   'P 1'
#
loop_
_entity.id
_entity.type
_entity.pdbx_description
1 polymer ?
#
loop_
_entity_poly.entity_id
_entity_poly.type
_entity_poly.pdbx_seq_one_letter_code
_entity_poly.pdbx_strand_id
1 'polypeptide(L)'
;MSLTFARYGKDKVRVLRVVRNGDWQEIAEYTICALVEGKIETSYTQADNTCVVATDSVKNTVNVLAKTSPHVLNPALFALHIALHFVTKYDHLSKSVVELQ
;
A
#
# COMPACT_ATOMS: atom_id res chain seq x y z
N MET A 1 -16.10 -22.70 -10.46
CA MET A 1 -14.64 -22.47 -10.66
C MET A 1 -14.11 -21.89 -9.37
N SER A 2 -12.94 -22.36 -8.90
CA SER A 2 -12.28 -21.80 -7.70
C SER A 2 -11.10 -20.94 -8.15
N LEU A 3 -10.91 -19.80 -7.49
CA LEU A 3 -9.82 -18.88 -7.75
C LEU A 3 -8.51 -19.41 -7.11
N THR A 4 -7.55 -19.82 -7.93
CA THR A 4 -6.27 -20.37 -7.45
C THR A 4 -5.32 -19.30 -6.90
N PHE A 5 -5.35 -18.10 -7.49
CA PHE A 5 -4.55 -16.96 -7.06
C PHE A 5 -5.17 -15.66 -7.58
N ALA A 6 -5.22 -14.64 -6.72
CA ALA A 6 -5.54 -13.28 -7.13
C ALA A 6 -4.89 -12.26 -6.20
N ARG A 7 -4.41 -11.18 -6.82
CA ARG A 7 -3.90 -10.00 -6.15
C ARG A 7 -4.33 -8.76 -6.91
N TYR A 8 -4.57 -7.68 -6.21
CA TYR A 8 -4.93 -6.39 -6.82
C TYR A 8 -4.40 -5.24 -5.98
N GLY A 9 -4.42 -4.03 -6.52
CA GLY A 9 -3.99 -2.85 -5.79
C GLY A 9 -3.70 -1.68 -6.72
N LYS A 10 -2.70 -0.88 -6.37
CA LYS A 10 -2.31 0.31 -7.13
C LYS A 10 -0.83 0.27 -7.46
N ASP A 11 -0.53 0.58 -8.71
CA ASP A 11 0.84 0.74 -9.22
C ASP A 11 1.10 2.21 -9.55
N LYS A 12 2.38 2.57 -9.67
CA LYS A 12 2.88 3.90 -10.06
C LYS A 12 2.39 5.03 -9.17
N VAL A 13 2.25 4.77 -7.86
CA VAL A 13 1.99 5.84 -6.88
C VAL A 13 3.30 6.58 -6.63
N ARG A 14 3.42 7.79 -7.22
CA ARG A 14 4.62 8.62 -7.09
C ARG A 14 4.48 9.57 -5.92
N VAL A 15 5.46 9.55 -5.02
CA VAL A 15 5.50 10.44 -3.85
C VAL A 15 6.86 11.14 -3.78
N LEU A 16 6.84 12.41 -3.42
CA LEU A 16 8.02 13.16 -3.00
C LEU A 16 7.75 13.75 -1.62
N ARG A 17 8.63 13.45 -0.67
CA ARG A 17 8.52 13.88 0.72
C ARG A 17 9.76 14.64 1.13
N VAL A 18 9.57 15.90 1.55
CA VAL A 18 10.63 16.74 2.16
C VAL A 18 10.51 16.70 3.68
N VAL A 19 11.43 16.02 4.36
CA VAL A 19 11.54 16.01 5.82
C VAL A 19 12.44 17.18 6.24
N ARG A 20 11.95 18.05 7.13
CA ARG A 20 12.66 19.27 7.55
C ARG A 20 13.08 19.14 9.00
N ASN A 21 14.38 19.25 9.24
CA ASN A 21 15.04 19.14 10.54
C ASN A 21 15.79 20.45 10.83
N GLY A 22 15.06 21.47 11.29
CA GLY A 22 15.58 22.83 11.41
C GLY A 22 15.98 23.39 10.04
N ASP A 23 17.25 23.77 9.90
CA ASP A 23 17.82 24.29 8.66
C ASP A 23 18.21 23.19 7.65
N TRP A 24 18.23 21.91 8.07
CA TRP A 24 18.54 20.78 7.20
C TRP A 24 17.28 20.17 6.59
N GLN A 25 17.35 19.77 5.31
CA GLN A 25 16.26 19.12 4.61
C GLN A 25 16.72 17.80 3.99
N GLU A 26 15.91 16.76 4.18
CA GLU A 26 16.10 15.45 3.58
C GLU A 26 14.92 15.14 2.66
N ILE A 27 15.19 14.48 1.55
CA ILE A 27 14.20 14.20 0.51
C ILE A 27 14.15 12.70 0.28
N ALA A 28 12.93 12.18 0.24
CA ALA A 28 12.63 10.85 -0.28
C ALA A 28 11.69 10.99 -1.48
N GLU A 29 12.06 10.37 -2.59
CA GLU A 29 11.20 10.23 -3.78
C GLU A 29 11.08 8.74 -4.09
N TYR A 30 9.85 8.26 -4.27
CA TYR A 30 9.57 6.86 -4.58
C TYR A 30 8.51 6.72 -5.65
N THR A 31 8.64 5.67 -6.46
CA THR A 31 7.53 5.08 -7.22
C THR A 31 7.11 3.78 -6.56
N ILE A 32 5.85 3.73 -6.11
CA ILE A 32 5.35 2.66 -5.23
C ILE A 32 4.30 1.83 -5.95
N CYS A 33 4.47 0.50 -5.90
CA CYS A 33 3.45 -0.48 -6.19
C CYS A 33 3.01 -1.15 -4.89
N ALA A 34 1.71 -1.15 -4.61
CA ALA A 34 1.13 -1.77 -3.43
C ALA A 34 -0.01 -2.71 -3.85
N LEU A 35 0.19 -4.01 -3.63
CA LEU A 35 -0.76 -5.07 -3.95
C LEU A 35 -1.18 -5.80 -2.67
N VAL A 36 -2.41 -6.30 -2.67
CA VAL A 36 -3.00 -7.06 -1.56
C VAL A 36 -3.63 -8.36 -2.05
N GLU A 37 -3.60 -9.37 -1.17
CA GLU A 37 -4.13 -10.71 -1.37
C GLU A 37 -4.94 -11.13 -0.13
N GLY A 38 -5.92 -12.01 -0.31
CA GLY A 38 -6.73 -12.53 0.80
C GLY A 38 -8.05 -13.14 0.34
N LYS A 39 -9.07 -13.04 1.20
CA LYS A 39 -10.43 -13.52 0.93
C LYS A 39 -11.19 -12.55 0.00
N ILE A 40 -10.77 -12.51 -1.27
CA ILE A 40 -11.28 -11.58 -2.30
C ILE A 40 -12.00 -12.27 -3.46
N GLU A 41 -12.18 -13.59 -3.39
CA GLU A 41 -12.72 -14.42 -4.47
C GLU A 41 -14.14 -14.02 -4.90
N THR A 42 -14.97 -13.54 -3.98
CA THR A 42 -16.36 -13.14 -4.27
C THR A 42 -16.45 -11.98 -5.27
N SER A 43 -15.46 -11.08 -5.26
CA SER A 43 -15.37 -10.00 -6.26
C SER A 43 -15.16 -10.54 -7.68
N TYR A 44 -14.40 -11.64 -7.83
CA TYR A 44 -14.09 -12.24 -9.14
C TYR A 44 -15.12 -13.28 -9.60
N THR A 45 -15.80 -13.93 -8.66
CA THR A 45 -16.72 -15.05 -8.96
C THR A 45 -18.19 -14.65 -8.94
N GLN A 46 -18.55 -13.63 -8.16
CA GLN A 46 -19.92 -13.19 -7.93
C GLN A 46 -20.14 -11.69 -8.20
N ALA A 47 -19.09 -10.97 -8.62
CA ALA A 47 -19.09 -9.52 -8.79
C ALA A 47 -19.47 -8.74 -7.51
N ASP A 48 -19.26 -9.35 -6.34
CA ASP A 48 -19.49 -8.72 -5.04
C ASP A 48 -18.22 -8.01 -4.55
N ASN A 49 -18.26 -6.67 -4.55
CA ASN A 49 -17.13 -5.82 -4.18
C ASN A 49 -17.09 -5.44 -2.69
N THR A 50 -17.92 -6.04 -1.82
CA THR A 50 -17.92 -5.74 -0.37
C THR A 50 -16.56 -5.97 0.30
N CYS A 51 -15.75 -6.91 -0.20
CA CYS A 51 -14.40 -7.18 0.28
C CYS A 51 -13.30 -6.35 -0.42
N VAL A 52 -13.66 -5.38 -1.27
CA VAL A 52 -12.67 -4.65 -2.09
C VAL A 52 -12.28 -3.34 -1.41
N VAL A 53 -10.99 -3.20 -1.13
CA VAL A 53 -10.36 -1.91 -0.82
C VAL A 53 -10.11 -1.20 -2.15
N ALA A 54 -10.89 -0.16 -2.44
CA ALA A 54 -10.75 0.58 -3.70
C ALA A 54 -9.30 0.98 -3.98
N THR A 55 -8.86 0.85 -5.23
CA THR A 55 -7.46 1.14 -5.61
C THR A 55 -7.09 2.61 -5.36
N ASP A 56 -8.07 3.52 -5.36
CA ASP A 56 -7.89 4.91 -4.95
C ASP A 56 -7.59 5.03 -3.45
N SER A 57 -8.25 4.24 -2.60
CA SER A 57 -7.94 4.16 -1.17
C SER A 57 -6.53 3.64 -0.93
N VAL A 58 -6.05 2.67 -1.71
CA VAL A 58 -4.65 2.20 -1.65
C VAL A 58 -3.67 3.36 -1.92
N LYS A 59 -3.89 4.12 -3.00
CA LYS A 59 -3.11 5.33 -3.32
C LYS A 59 -3.16 6.35 -2.18
N ASN A 60 -4.35 6.64 -1.65
CA ASN A 60 -4.53 7.63 -0.60
C ASN A 60 -3.87 7.19 0.71
N THR A 61 -3.93 5.91 1.07
CA THR A 61 -3.20 5.32 2.20
C THR A 61 -1.69 5.52 2.03
N VAL A 62 -1.13 5.24 0.85
CA VAL A 62 0.30 5.48 0.57
C VAL A 62 0.66 6.96 0.76
N ASN A 63 -0.17 7.89 0.26
CA ASN A 63 0.04 9.33 0.46
C ASN A 63 0.00 9.75 1.94
N VAL A 64 -0.96 9.23 2.70
CA VAL A 64 -1.07 9.48 4.14
C VAL A 64 0.16 8.95 4.86
N LEU A 65 0.58 7.71 4.59
CA LEU A 65 1.76 7.11 5.21
C LEU A 65 3.05 7.81 4.80
N ALA A 66 3.20 8.27 3.56
CA ALA A 66 4.35 9.09 3.16
C ALA A 66 4.44 10.40 3.96
N LYS A 67 3.29 10.96 4.37
CA LYS A 67 3.23 12.17 5.19
C LYS A 67 3.55 11.90 6.66
N THR A 68 3.03 10.80 7.22
CA THR A 68 3.00 10.56 8.68
C THR A 68 3.99 9.52 9.18
N SER A 69 4.49 8.63 8.31
CA SER A 69 5.43 7.58 8.70
C SER A 69 6.76 8.17 9.18
N PRO A 70 7.27 7.76 10.34
CA PRO A 70 8.61 8.13 10.78
C PRO A 70 9.70 7.44 9.95
N HIS A 71 9.33 6.47 9.12
CA HIS A 71 10.25 5.64 8.34
C HIS A 71 10.40 6.09 6.88
N VAL A 72 9.77 7.19 6.47
CA VAL A 72 9.72 7.61 5.04
C VAL A 72 11.09 7.85 4.40
N LEU A 73 12.14 8.10 5.17
CA LEU A 73 13.51 8.24 4.65
C LEU A 73 14.24 6.89 4.48
N ASN A 74 13.70 5.79 5.00
CA ASN A 74 14.25 4.44 4.86
C ASN A 74 13.32 3.59 3.98
N PRO A 75 13.72 3.26 2.73
CA PRO A 75 12.85 2.55 1.79
C PRO A 75 12.32 1.22 2.34
N ALA A 76 13.18 0.39 2.93
CA ALA A 76 12.79 -0.93 3.42
C ALA A 76 11.80 -0.86 4.57
N LEU A 77 12.04 0.02 5.55
CA LEU A 77 11.12 0.22 6.67
C LEU A 77 9.83 0.89 6.23
N PHE A 78 9.88 1.79 5.25
CA PHE A 78 8.68 2.42 4.72
C PHE A 78 7.80 1.43 3.95
N ALA A 79 8.40 0.60 3.09
CA ALA A 79 7.70 -0.48 2.40
C ALA A 79 7.01 -1.44 3.40
N LEU A 80 7.74 -1.82 4.46
CA LEU A 80 7.20 -2.66 5.53
C LEU A 80 6.04 -1.99 6.26
N HIS A 81 6.14 -0.69 6.58
CA HIS A 81 5.06 0.05 7.23
C HIS A 81 3.80 0.09 6.37
N ILE A 82 3.93 0.31 5.05
CA ILE A 82 2.79 0.24 4.11
C ILE A 82 2.19 -1.17 4.08
N ALA A 83 3.01 -2.21 3.95
CA ALA A 83 2.54 -3.59 3.88
C ALA A 83 1.78 -4.00 5.16
N LEU A 84 2.36 -3.67 6.33
CA LEU A 84 1.74 -3.95 7.64
C LEU A 84 0.41 -3.23 7.81
N HIS A 85 0.27 -1.99 7.32
CA HIS A 85 -1.00 -1.27 7.40
C HIS A 85 -2.14 -2.07 6.79
N PHE A 86 -1.97 -2.64 5.59
CA PHE A 86 -3.06 -3.34 4.92
C PHE A 86 -3.46 -4.63 5.62
N VAL A 87 -2.50 -5.46 6.05
CA VAL A 87 -2.80 -6.75 6.71
C VAL A 87 -3.26 -6.59 8.16
N THR A 88 -3.02 -5.45 8.80
CA THR A 88 -3.51 -5.15 10.17
C THR A 88 -4.83 -4.38 10.17
N LYS A 89 -5.12 -3.60 9.12
CA LYS A 89 -6.35 -2.81 9.01
C LYS A 89 -7.55 -3.62 8.52
N TYR A 90 -7.31 -4.62 7.68
CA TYR A 90 -8.37 -5.36 6.99
C TYR A 90 -8.23 -6.87 7.26
N ASP A 91 -9.09 -7.41 8.11
CA ASP A 91 -9.05 -8.81 8.56
C ASP A 91 -9.14 -9.86 7.42
N HIS A 92 -9.71 -9.47 6.28
CA HIS A 92 -9.87 -10.35 5.12
C HIS A 92 -8.63 -10.37 4.21
N LEU A 93 -7.66 -9.46 4.41
CA LEU A 93 -6.40 -9.41 3.65
C LEU A 93 -5.31 -10.16 4.44
N SER A 94 -4.71 -11.17 3.81
CA SER A 94 -3.70 -12.03 4.46
C SER A 94 -2.27 -11.70 4.05
N LYS A 95 -2.08 -10.96 2.96
CA LYS A 95 -0.75 -10.58 2.46
C LYS A 95 -0.81 -9.25 1.75
N SER A 96 0.26 -8.46 1.90
CA SER A 96 0.51 -7.26 1.11
C SER A 96 1.92 -7.33 0.54
N VAL A 97 2.05 -6.99 -0.74
CA VAL A 97 3.33 -6.91 -1.45
C VAL A 97 3.53 -5.46 -1.84
N VAL A 98 4.61 -4.86 -1.35
CA VAL A 98 4.93 -3.46 -1.57
C VAL A 98 6.33 -3.37 -2.17
N GLU A 99 6.41 -2.76 -3.36
CA GLU A 99 7.65 -2.55 -4.10
C GLU A 99 7.90 -1.04 -4.20
N LEU A 100 9.10 -0.61 -3.83
CA LEU A 100 9.57 0.77 -3.91
C LEU A 100 10.73 0.85 -4.89
N GLN A 101 10.64 1.77 -5.85
CA GLN A 101 11.72 2.18 -6.75
C GLN A 101 12.14 3.61 -6.45
#